data_AF-A0A436H350-F1
#
_entry.id   AF-A0A436H350-F1
#
_cell.length_a   1.000
_cell.length_b   1.000
_cell.length_c   1.000
_cell.angle_alpha   90.00
_cell.angle_beta   90.00
_cell.angle_gamma   90.00
#
_symmetry.space_group_name_H-M   'P 1'
#
loop_
_entity.id
_entity.type
_entity.pdbx_description
1 polymer ?
#
loop_
_entity_poly.entity_id
_entity_poly.type
_entity_poly.pdbx_seq_one_letter_code
_entity_poly.pdbx_strand_id
1 'polypeptide(L)' 'MATEIRVPTIGESVTDATIGKWFKKVGDAIVADEPLVEL' A
#
# COMPACT_ATOMS: atom_id res chain seq x y z
N MET A 1 8.22 -10.51 -13.04
CA MET A 1 6.83 -10.01 -13.11
C MET A 1 6.62 -9.10 -11.91
N ALA A 2 6.10 -7.89 -12.10
CA ALA A 2 5.81 -6.98 -10.99
C ALA A 2 4.36 -7.20 -10.53
N THR A 3 4.13 -7.24 -9.21
CA THR A 3 2.80 -7.26 -8.63
C THR A 3 2.38 -5.83 -8.31
N GLU A 4 1.25 -5.40 -8.86
CA GLU A 4 0.69 -4.08 -8.56
C GLU A 4 -0.02 -4.11 -7.21
N ILE A 5 0.31 -3.16 -6.34
CA ILE A 5 -0.42 -2.94 -5.08
C ILE A 5 -1.56 -1.96 -5.38
N ARG A 6 -2.80 -2.42 -5.24
CA ARG A 6 -4.00 -1.60 -5.41
C ARG A 6 -4.52 -1.16 -4.05
N VAL A 7 -4.76 0.14 -3.90
CA VAL A 7 -5.43 0.69 -2.73
C VAL A 7 -6.89 0.21 -2.75
N PRO A 8 -7.40 -0.40 -1.66
CA PRO A 8 -8.80 -0.79 -1.57
C PRO A 8 -9.69 0.45 -1.42
N THR A 9 -10.98 0.29 -1.70
CA THR A 9 -11.97 1.36 -1.48
C THR A 9 -12.05 1.69 0.01
N ILE A 10 -11.59 2.89 0.40
CA ILE A 10 -11.53 3.34 1.80
C ILE A 10 -12.93 3.71 2.33
N GLY A 11 -13.85 4.08 1.44
CA GLY A 11 -15.27 4.33 1.75
C GLY A 11 -16.03 4.68 0.48
N GLU A 12 -17.36 4.57 0.50
CA GLU A 12 -18.22 4.81 -0.68
C GLU A 12 -18.05 6.22 -1.31
N SER A 13 -17.47 7.17 -0.56
CA SER A 13 -17.20 8.55 -1.01
C SER A 13 -15.73 8.95 -0.98
N VAL A 14 -14.79 8.01 -0.79
CA VAL A 14 -13.35 8.32 -0.75
C VAL A 14 -12.73 7.97 -2.10
N THR A 15 -12.50 9.00 -2.92
CA THR A 15 -11.91 8.88 -4.26
C THR A 15 -10.37 8.93 -4.22
N ASP A 16 -9.81 9.60 -3.22
CA ASP A 16 -8.38 9.88 -3.10
C ASP A 16 -7.89 9.53 -1.69
N ALA A 17 -6.73 8.88 -1.59
CA ALA A 17 -6.06 8.57 -0.33
C ALA A 17 -4.63 9.13 -0.38
N THR A 18 -4.17 9.70 0.74
CA THR A 18 -2.81 10.27 0.83
C THR A 18 -1.88 9.23 1.38
N ILE A 19 -0.74 8.98 0.72
CA ILE A 19 0.25 8.08 1.31
C ILE A 19 0.93 8.78 2.50
N GLY A 20 0.71 8.25 3.70
CA GLY A 20 1.33 8.74 4.93
C GLY A 20 2.79 8.30 5.03
N LYS A 21 3.04 6.98 5.10
CA LYS A 21 4.39 6.43 5.31
C LYS A 21 4.60 5.10 4.62
N TRP A 22 5.72 5.00 3.92
CA TRP A 22 6.21 3.72 3.40
C TRP A 22 7.03 2.98 4.47
N PHE A 23 6.65 1.74 4.74
CA PHE A 23 7.41 0.84 5.61
C PHE A 23 8.43 0.02 4.81
N LYS A 24 8.18 -0.18 3.52
CA LYS A 24 9.08 -0.91 2.62
C LYS A 24 9.86 0.01 1.68
N LYS A 25 11.09 -0.40 1.41
CA LYS A 25 11.99 0.27 0.46
C LYS A 25 12.15 -0.57 -0.80
N VAL A 26 12.59 0.07 -1.88
CA VAL A 26 12.88 -0.60 -3.14
C VAL A 26 13.94 -1.68 -2.92
N GLY A 27 13.63 -2.92 -3.30
CA GLY A 27 14.50 -4.08 -3.13
C GLY A 27 14.31 -4.86 -1.83
N ASP A 28 13.44 -4.40 -0.92
CA ASP A 28 13.12 -5.14 0.30
C ASP A 28 12.19 -6.33 0.02
N ALA A 29 12.34 -7.42 0.77
CA ALA A 29 11.47 -8.58 0.65
C ALA A 29 10.10 -8.30 1.29
N ILE A 30 9.03 -8.64 0.57
CA ILE A 30 7.65 -8.50 1.01
C ILE A 30 7.21 -9.85 1.60
N VAL A 31 6.72 -9.86 2.84
CA VAL A 31 6.17 -11.06 3.49
C VAL A 31 4.66 -10.90 3.67
N ALA A 32 3.92 -12.01 3.64
CA ALA A 32 2.50 -12.00 3.97
C ALA A 32 2.28 -11.48 5.41
N ASP A 33 1.16 -10.80 5.64
CA ASP A 33 0.78 -10.18 6.92
C ASP A 33 1.66 -9.00 7.37
N GLU A 34 2.55 -8.51 6.51
CA GLU A 34 3.43 -7.38 6.81
C GLU A 34 2.87 -6.03 6.28
N PRO A 35 2.88 -4.95 7.08
CA PRO A 35 2.44 -3.63 6.64
C PRO A 35 3.43 -3.03 5.62
N LEU A 36 2.90 -2.61 4.46
CA LEU A 36 3.71 -2.07 3.35
C LEU A 36 3.71 -0.54 3.33
N VAL A 37 2.52 0.04 3.46
CA VAL A 37 2.26 1.46 3.35
C VAL A 37 1.12 1.86 4.29
N GLU A 38 1.29 3.00 4.93
CA GLU A 38 0.25 3.71 5.67
C GLU A 38 -0.41 4.71 4.72
N LEU A 39 -1.73 4.62 4.59
CA LEU A 39 -2.60 5.53 3.83
C LEU A 39 -3.36 6.46 4.78
#